data_AF-A0A5K7YDM3-F1
#
_entry.id   AF-A0A5K7YDM3-F1
#
_cell.length_a   1.000
_cell.length_b   1.000
_cell.length_c   1.000
_cell.angle_alpha   90.00
_cell.angle_beta   90.00
_cell.angle_gamma   90.00
#
_symmetry.space_group_name_H-M   'P 1'
#
loop_
_entity.id
_entity.type
_entity.pdbx_description
1 polymer ?
#
loop_
_entity_poly.entity_id
_entity_poly.type
_entity_poly.pdbx_seq_one_letter_code
_entity_poly.pdbx_strand_id
1 'polypeptide(L)'
;MRHRNLAVWLIVPWMWAAIGYASETSVASGPESRLWRLAEQEQSALEARGVVLCDASLSEYLQEVVGRLWNQVPTRLDAPTVKVIKDTRIDAYAYPNGRCVLSTGMLDVLENESQLAMILSHEMVHYARQHTTALYNHFQQAARRGDRQGNGKDAVAVKRSVLHTIEAAEREADSEGLSILGAAGYCEGEVLPLMSNLIKRMPEHGHPESVGELEDRAAFFRQRIGQGPGRRPAAASSDTDPDGYLAGIAPALLANTEVALRRGEWHQAERSISRFLALNPANAHAYYLKGETMRRQNAGDSGNHCIGSYQKALTIDPDFSPAHRALGELHYKAGRYQMAKPHFESFLSLAPRDHAGDYIRGYLRQCSN
;
A
#
# COMPACT_ATOMS: atom_id res chain seq x y z
N MET A 1 -14.15 -31.89 -6.38
CA MET A 1 -13.03 -31.41 -5.53
C MET A 1 -12.49 -30.14 -6.15
N ARG A 2 -12.73 -28.97 -5.55
CA ARG A 2 -12.32 -27.67 -6.09
C ARG A 2 -10.79 -27.56 -6.02
N HIS A 3 -10.15 -27.32 -7.16
CA HIS A 3 -8.74 -26.96 -7.23
C HIS A 3 -8.55 -25.61 -6.52
N ARG A 4 -8.04 -25.62 -5.28
CA ARG A 4 -7.52 -24.42 -4.61
C ARG A 4 -6.24 -24.04 -5.35
N ASN A 5 -6.30 -23.02 -6.20
CA ASN A 5 -5.11 -22.27 -6.59
C ASN A 5 -4.66 -21.51 -5.33
N LEU A 6 -3.82 -22.16 -4.51
CA LEU A 6 -3.14 -21.53 -3.38
C LEU A 6 -2.14 -20.53 -3.98
N ALA A 7 -2.50 -19.25 -3.95
CA ALA A 7 -1.64 -18.16 -4.37
C ALA A 7 -0.92 -17.67 -3.13
N VAL A 8 0.35 -18.05 -2.98
CA VAL A 8 1.14 -17.61 -1.84
C VAL A 8 1.70 -16.24 -2.14
N TRP A 9 1.10 -15.22 -1.52
CA TRP A 9 1.24 -13.82 -1.93
C TRP A 9 2.35 -13.02 -1.24
N LEU A 10 3.14 -13.64 -0.35
CA LEU A 10 4.34 -13.02 0.20
C LEU A 10 5.61 -13.39 -0.57
N ILE A 11 5.48 -14.24 -1.59
CA ILE A 11 6.50 -14.37 -2.63
C ILE A 11 5.96 -13.89 -4.00
N VAL A 12 6.62 -12.82 -4.42
CA VAL A 12 6.12 -11.70 -5.22
C VAL A 12 5.57 -12.04 -6.62
N PRO A 13 4.52 -11.34 -7.11
CA PRO A 13 4.02 -11.46 -8.49
C PRO A 13 5.07 -11.29 -9.59
N TRP A 14 6.08 -10.44 -9.36
CA TRP A 14 7.19 -10.27 -10.32
C TRP A 14 8.07 -11.52 -10.40
N MET A 15 8.06 -12.41 -9.41
CA MET A 15 8.78 -13.66 -9.46
C MET A 15 8.18 -14.61 -10.51
N TRP A 16 6.86 -14.66 -10.67
CA TRP A 16 6.23 -15.43 -11.76
C TRP A 16 6.62 -14.85 -13.13
N ALA A 17 6.79 -13.54 -13.25
CA ALA A 17 7.35 -12.90 -14.44
C ALA A 17 8.83 -13.26 -14.65
N ALA A 18 9.65 -13.28 -13.58
CA ALA A 18 11.06 -13.71 -13.61
C ALA A 18 11.22 -15.21 -13.95
N ILE A 19 10.29 -16.04 -13.50
CA ILE A 19 10.18 -17.46 -13.81
C ILE A 19 9.72 -17.65 -15.27
N GLY A 20 8.76 -16.85 -15.75
CA GLY A 20 8.28 -16.86 -17.13
C GLY A 20 9.33 -16.40 -18.14
N TYR A 21 10.11 -15.35 -17.83
CA TYR A 21 11.22 -14.88 -18.67
C TYR A 21 12.38 -15.88 -18.78
N ALA A 22 12.48 -16.86 -17.87
CA ALA A 22 13.53 -17.87 -17.89
C ALA A 22 13.40 -18.88 -19.05
N SER A 23 12.30 -18.86 -19.81
CA SER A 23 12.13 -19.72 -20.99
C SER A 23 12.80 -19.19 -22.26
N GLU A 24 13.35 -17.96 -22.30
CA GLU A 24 13.74 -17.34 -23.59
C GLU A 24 15.18 -16.86 -23.80
N THR A 25 16.11 -16.79 -22.84
CA THR A 25 17.49 -16.34 -23.17
C THR A 25 18.65 -16.97 -22.40
N SER A 26 19.78 -17.03 -23.11
CA SER A 26 20.98 -17.85 -22.86
C SER A 26 21.84 -17.45 -21.66
N VAL A 27 22.76 -18.36 -21.38
CA VAL A 27 23.64 -18.53 -20.21
C VAL A 27 24.83 -17.56 -20.25
N ALA A 28 24.99 -16.69 -19.24
CA ALA A 28 26.26 -15.95 -19.04
C ALA A 28 26.50 -15.39 -17.62
N SER A 29 25.50 -15.25 -16.75
CA SER A 29 25.68 -14.76 -15.37
C SER A 29 25.11 -15.75 -14.34
N GLY A 30 25.68 -15.77 -13.13
CA GLY A 30 25.15 -16.57 -12.02
C GLY A 30 23.67 -16.25 -11.71
N PRO A 31 22.93 -17.17 -11.06
CA PRO A 31 21.51 -17.01 -10.73
C PRO A 31 21.21 -15.74 -9.91
N GLU A 32 22.07 -15.42 -8.94
CA GLU A 32 21.99 -14.22 -8.11
C GLU A 32 22.13 -12.94 -8.95
N SER A 33 23.15 -12.84 -9.81
CA SER A 33 23.34 -11.68 -10.68
C SER A 33 22.19 -11.45 -11.68
N ARG A 34 21.36 -12.48 -11.94
CA ARG A 34 20.16 -12.35 -12.78
C ARG A 34 18.97 -11.81 -11.98
N LEU A 35 18.69 -12.37 -10.80
CA LEU A 35 17.61 -11.89 -9.94
C LEU A 35 17.81 -10.43 -9.52
N TRP A 36 19.06 -10.04 -9.23
CA TRP A 36 19.37 -8.65 -8.89
C TRP A 36 19.09 -7.69 -10.06
N ARG A 37 19.44 -8.07 -11.29
CA ARG A 37 19.12 -7.27 -12.48
C ARG A 37 17.61 -7.16 -12.73
N LEU A 38 16.86 -8.25 -12.55
CA LEU A 38 15.40 -8.22 -12.69
C LEU A 38 14.76 -7.32 -11.62
N ALA A 39 15.23 -7.41 -10.37
CA ALA A 39 14.79 -6.52 -9.32
C ALA A 39 15.07 -5.04 -9.67
N GLU A 40 16.27 -4.73 -10.16
CA GLU A 40 16.64 -3.37 -10.57
C GLU A 40 15.80 -2.85 -11.76
N GLN A 41 15.50 -3.71 -12.73
CA GLN A 41 14.64 -3.38 -13.86
C GLN A 41 13.19 -3.08 -13.43
N GLU A 42 12.60 -3.93 -12.59
CA GLU A 42 11.25 -3.71 -12.05
C GLU A 42 11.18 -2.40 -11.26
N GLN A 43 12.20 -2.12 -10.44
CA GLN A 43 12.28 -0.87 -9.67
C GLN A 43 12.40 0.36 -10.58
N SER A 44 13.23 0.28 -11.61
CA SER A 44 13.36 1.35 -12.61
C SER A 44 12.04 1.56 -13.36
N ALA A 45 11.28 0.49 -13.62
CA ALA A 45 9.97 0.56 -14.26
C ALA A 45 8.92 1.24 -13.35
N LEU A 46 8.95 0.96 -12.03
CA LEU A 46 8.09 1.65 -11.06
C LEU A 46 8.38 3.16 -11.02
N GLU A 47 9.66 3.54 -11.05
CA GLU A 47 10.08 4.95 -11.08
C GLU A 47 9.66 5.64 -12.39
N ALA A 48 9.92 5.00 -13.53
CA ALA A 48 9.56 5.53 -14.85
C ALA A 48 8.05 5.72 -15.03
N ARG A 49 7.23 4.88 -14.38
CA ARG A 49 5.76 5.01 -14.35
C ARG A 49 5.27 6.13 -13.43
N GLY A 50 6.16 6.76 -12.65
CA GLY A 50 5.81 7.80 -11.68
C GLY A 50 4.88 7.29 -10.57
N VAL A 51 4.89 5.99 -10.27
CA VAL A 51 4.05 5.40 -9.22
C VAL A 51 4.74 5.38 -7.86
N VAL A 52 6.05 5.60 -7.79
CA VAL A 52 6.76 5.75 -6.51
C VAL A 52 6.32 7.06 -5.86
N LEU A 53 6.01 6.99 -4.56
CA LEU A 53 5.73 8.15 -3.72
C LEU A 53 7.06 8.67 -3.16
N CYS A 54 7.51 9.80 -3.69
CA CYS A 54 8.74 10.46 -3.24
C CYS A 54 8.39 11.51 -2.18
N ASP A 55 8.47 11.13 -0.91
CA ASP A 55 8.32 12.05 0.23
C ASP A 55 9.44 11.78 1.25
N ALA A 56 10.21 12.82 1.58
CA ALA A 56 11.38 12.69 2.44
C ALA A 56 11.00 12.32 3.88
N SER A 57 9.94 12.92 4.42
CA SER A 57 9.50 12.67 5.80
C SER A 57 8.98 11.25 6.00
N LEU A 58 8.19 10.75 5.04
CA LEU A 58 7.75 9.36 5.03
C LEU A 58 8.92 8.39 4.90
N SER A 59 9.88 8.71 4.01
CA SER A 59 11.05 7.84 3.78
C SER A 59 11.93 7.75 5.03
N GLU A 60 12.15 8.86 5.70
CA GLU A 60 12.91 8.93 6.95
C GLU A 60 12.23 8.12 8.06
N TYR A 61 10.93 8.35 8.30
CA TYR A 61 10.14 7.60 9.28
C TYR A 61 10.20 6.08 9.04
N LEU A 62 9.98 5.63 7.79
CA LEU A 62 10.04 4.19 7.48
C LEU A 62 11.45 3.63 7.66
N GLN A 63 12.49 4.40 7.33
CA GLN A 63 13.88 3.97 7.50
C GLN A 63 14.30 3.91 8.97
N GLU A 64 13.76 4.77 9.85
CA GLU A 64 13.96 4.70 11.29
C GLU A 64 13.38 3.40 11.88
N VAL A 65 12.15 3.05 11.49
CA VAL A 65 11.52 1.77 11.88
C VAL A 65 12.36 0.58 11.40
N VAL A 66 12.81 0.60 10.15
CA VAL A 66 13.71 -0.43 9.61
C VAL A 66 15.02 -0.50 10.38
N GLY A 67 15.66 0.64 10.68
CA GLY A 67 16.92 0.66 11.43
C GLY A 67 16.76 0.04 12.82
N ARG A 68 15.67 0.37 13.52
CA ARG A 68 15.35 -0.19 14.84
C ARG A 68 15.18 -1.71 14.79
N LEU A 69 14.46 -2.22 13.79
CA LEU A 69 14.24 -3.66 13.58
C LEU A 69 15.51 -4.38 13.13
N TRP A 70 16.25 -3.81 12.17
CA TRP A 70 17.40 -4.44 11.53
C TRP A 70 18.57 -4.63 12.51
N ASN A 71 18.69 -3.76 13.51
CA ASN A 71 19.65 -3.94 14.60
C ASN A 71 19.46 -5.25 15.39
N GLN A 72 18.31 -5.91 15.27
CA GLN A 72 18.02 -7.21 15.89
C GLN A 72 18.28 -8.40 14.95
N VAL A 73 18.61 -8.15 13.68
CA VAL A 73 18.77 -9.20 12.66
C VAL A 73 20.23 -9.68 12.61
N PRO A 74 20.52 -10.96 12.90
CA PRO A 74 21.88 -11.48 12.87
C PRO A 74 22.34 -11.74 11.43
N THR A 75 22.81 -10.71 10.74
CA THR A 75 23.25 -10.78 9.34
C THR A 75 24.46 -9.89 9.05
N ARG A 76 25.11 -10.14 7.91
CA ARG A 76 26.19 -9.30 7.35
C ARG A 76 25.71 -8.44 6.18
N LEU A 77 24.44 -8.55 5.81
CA LEU A 77 23.83 -7.74 4.75
C LEU A 77 23.59 -6.32 5.25
N ASP A 78 23.66 -5.37 4.33
CA ASP A 78 23.29 -3.99 4.60
C ASP A 78 21.81 -3.87 4.93
N ALA A 79 21.45 -2.83 5.70
CA ALA A 79 20.06 -2.58 6.04
C ALA A 79 19.21 -2.38 4.77
N PRO A 80 18.01 -2.99 4.70
CA PRO A 80 17.13 -2.79 3.57
C PRO A 80 16.62 -1.35 3.51
N THR A 81 16.23 -0.92 2.32
CA THR A 81 15.58 0.36 2.07
C THR A 81 14.11 0.14 1.76
N VAL A 82 13.23 1.07 2.15
CA VAL A 82 11.80 1.00 1.86
C VAL A 82 11.41 2.01 0.79
N LYS A 83 10.62 1.56 -0.19
CA LYS A 83 9.94 2.44 -1.16
C LYS A 83 8.44 2.28 -1.02
N VAL A 84 7.72 3.40 -1.14
CA VAL A 84 6.26 3.39 -1.15
C VAL A 84 5.75 3.59 -2.57
N ILE A 85 4.82 2.75 -3.00
CA ILE A 85 4.14 2.89 -4.31
C ILE A 85 2.69 3.34 -4.11
N LYS A 86 2.25 4.24 -4.99
CA LYS A 86 0.89 4.76 -5.10
C LYS A 86 -0.03 3.69 -5.68
N ASP A 87 -0.45 2.77 -4.82
CA ASP A 87 -1.35 1.67 -5.12
C ASP A 87 -2.29 1.46 -3.93
N THR A 88 -3.59 1.44 -4.21
CA THR A 88 -4.63 1.27 -3.20
C THR A 88 -4.77 -0.18 -2.73
N ARG A 89 -4.15 -1.13 -3.42
CA ARG A 89 -4.12 -2.52 -2.98
C ARG A 89 -3.30 -2.70 -1.71
N ILE A 90 -3.65 -3.66 -0.86
CA ILE A 90 -2.89 -4.06 0.33
C ILE A 90 -1.76 -4.99 -0.15
N ASP A 91 -0.53 -4.46 -0.24
CA ASP A 91 0.60 -5.21 -0.79
C ASP A 91 1.92 -4.77 -0.13
N ALA A 92 2.80 -5.74 0.11
CA ALA A 92 4.14 -5.56 0.66
C ALA A 92 5.03 -6.68 0.14
N TYR A 93 6.27 -6.34 -0.23
CA TYR A 93 7.25 -7.35 -0.66
C TYR A 93 8.69 -6.86 -0.58
N ALA A 94 9.63 -7.78 -0.35
CA ALA A 94 11.06 -7.55 -0.49
C ALA A 94 11.64 -8.09 -1.79
N TYR A 95 12.50 -7.29 -2.43
CA TYR A 95 13.41 -7.75 -3.47
C TYR A 95 14.68 -8.39 -2.85
N PRO A 96 15.34 -9.33 -3.56
CA PRO A 96 16.55 -10.00 -3.07
C PRO A 96 17.73 -9.03 -2.86
N ASN A 97 17.67 -7.83 -3.43
CA ASN A 97 18.67 -6.78 -3.28
C ASN A 97 18.43 -5.83 -2.09
N GLY A 98 17.50 -6.14 -1.19
CA GLY A 98 17.25 -5.35 0.04
C GLY A 98 16.33 -4.15 -0.17
N ARG A 99 15.64 -4.06 -1.30
CA ARG A 99 14.58 -3.06 -1.50
C ARG A 99 13.24 -3.66 -1.12
N CYS A 100 12.68 -3.16 -0.03
CA CYS A 100 11.30 -3.46 0.37
C CYS A 100 10.36 -2.45 -0.28
N VAL A 101 9.19 -2.92 -0.71
CA VAL A 101 8.15 -2.09 -1.29
C VAL A 101 6.88 -2.24 -0.47
N LEU A 102 6.28 -1.11 -0.11
CA LEU A 102 4.95 -1.04 0.50
C LEU A 102 4.02 -0.27 -0.41
N SER A 103 2.76 -0.69 -0.51
CA SER A 103 1.74 0.13 -1.16
C SER A 103 1.16 1.16 -0.20
N THR A 104 0.60 2.25 -0.74
CA THR A 104 -0.18 3.21 0.07
C THR A 104 -1.40 2.55 0.71
N GLY A 105 -1.99 1.55 0.06
CA GLY A 105 -3.09 0.74 0.61
C GLY A 105 -2.67 -0.12 1.80
N MET A 106 -1.45 -0.68 1.79
CA MET A 106 -0.89 -1.38 2.95
C MET A 106 -0.73 -0.40 4.12
N LEU A 107 -0.09 0.75 3.93
CA LEU A 107 0.07 1.75 5.01
C LEU A 107 -1.29 2.23 5.56
N ASP A 108 -2.29 2.44 4.70
CA ASP A 108 -3.63 2.82 5.13
C ASP A 108 -4.31 1.71 5.97
N VAL A 109 -4.03 0.42 5.72
CA VAL A 109 -4.65 -0.71 6.45
C VAL A 109 -4.24 -0.80 7.92
N LEU A 110 -3.02 -0.39 8.25
CA LEU A 110 -2.43 -0.51 9.58
C LEU A 110 -2.93 0.59 10.52
N GLU A 111 -2.94 0.31 11.82
CA GLU A 111 -3.48 1.22 12.83
C GLU A 111 -2.42 1.82 13.77
N ASN A 112 -1.20 1.29 13.81
CA ASN A 112 -0.08 1.84 14.58
C ASN A 112 1.29 1.33 14.07
N GLU A 113 2.38 1.88 14.63
CA GLU A 113 3.75 1.55 14.24
C GLU A 113 4.13 0.09 14.54
N SER A 114 3.60 -0.53 15.60
CA SER A 114 3.84 -1.96 15.88
C SER A 114 3.31 -2.87 14.78
N GLN A 115 2.16 -2.53 14.18
CA GLN A 115 1.60 -3.27 13.05
C GLN A 115 2.47 -3.10 11.80
N LEU A 116 2.97 -1.88 11.53
CA LEU A 116 3.94 -1.63 10.47
C LEU A 116 5.24 -2.41 10.69
N ALA A 117 5.75 -2.39 11.91
CA ALA A 117 6.97 -3.08 12.29
C ALA A 117 6.85 -4.59 12.07
N MET A 118 5.67 -5.19 12.32
CA MET A 118 5.45 -6.60 12.04
C MET A 118 5.55 -6.90 10.53
N ILE A 119 4.90 -6.10 9.67
CA ILE A 119 4.99 -6.25 8.20
C ILE A 119 6.44 -6.09 7.74
N LEU A 120 7.12 -5.02 8.17
CA LEU A 120 8.52 -4.78 7.80
C LEU A 120 9.44 -5.90 8.28
N SER A 121 9.33 -6.34 9.54
CA SER A 121 10.15 -7.43 10.07
C SER A 121 9.98 -8.72 9.27
N HIS A 122 8.76 -9.03 8.84
CA HIS A 122 8.47 -10.18 7.99
C HIS A 122 9.19 -10.05 6.63
N GLU A 123 9.05 -8.92 5.93
CA GLU A 123 9.76 -8.67 4.66
C GLU A 123 11.29 -8.66 4.81
N MET A 124 11.79 -8.12 5.92
CA MET A 124 13.21 -8.08 6.25
C MET A 124 13.77 -9.49 6.44
N VAL A 125 13.00 -10.44 6.99
CA VAL A 125 13.41 -11.85 7.08
C VAL A 125 13.50 -12.47 5.70
N HIS A 126 12.54 -12.22 4.80
CA HIS A 126 12.65 -12.70 3.40
C HIS A 126 13.93 -12.24 2.72
N TYR A 127 14.35 -11.00 2.96
CA TYR A 127 15.63 -10.48 2.48
C TYR A 127 16.85 -11.09 3.21
N ALA A 128 16.85 -11.08 4.54
CA ALA A 128 17.97 -11.54 5.36
C ALA A 128 18.29 -13.02 5.14
N ARG A 129 17.25 -13.84 4.94
CA ARG A 129 17.34 -15.28 4.67
C ARG A 129 17.41 -15.61 3.18
N GLN A 130 17.34 -14.60 2.31
CA GLN A 130 17.42 -14.76 0.86
C GLN A 130 16.37 -15.76 0.31
N HIS A 131 15.15 -15.73 0.86
CA HIS A 131 14.07 -16.66 0.52
C HIS A 131 13.75 -16.66 -1.00
N THR A 132 13.76 -15.49 -1.63
CA THR A 132 13.54 -15.36 -3.08
C THR A 132 14.63 -16.08 -3.89
N THR A 133 15.89 -15.95 -3.48
CA THR A 133 17.03 -16.62 -4.12
C THR A 133 16.95 -18.13 -3.94
N ALA A 134 16.63 -18.59 -2.72
CA ALA A 134 16.44 -20.00 -2.41
C ALA A 134 15.32 -20.62 -3.26
N LEU A 135 14.18 -19.94 -3.36
CA LEU A 135 13.04 -20.40 -4.15
C LEU A 135 13.34 -20.44 -5.65
N TYR A 136 14.02 -19.43 -6.18
CA TYR A 136 14.42 -19.40 -7.58
C TYR A 136 15.37 -20.55 -7.93
N ASN A 137 16.36 -20.81 -7.06
CA ASN A 137 17.29 -21.92 -7.22
C ASN A 137 16.56 -23.27 -7.18
N HIS A 138 15.60 -23.43 -6.26
CA HIS A 138 14.77 -24.62 -6.17
C HIS A 138 13.94 -24.84 -7.44
N PHE A 139 13.31 -23.78 -7.95
CA PHE A 139 12.54 -23.83 -9.19
C PHE A 139 13.43 -24.23 -10.38
N GLN A 140 14.60 -23.61 -10.56
CA GLN A 140 15.53 -23.94 -11.64
C GLN A 140 15.99 -25.41 -11.58
N GLN A 141 16.32 -25.90 -10.39
CA GLN A 141 16.73 -27.30 -10.21
C GLN A 141 15.60 -28.26 -10.54
N ALA A 142 14.38 -27.94 -10.11
CA ALA A 142 13.19 -28.74 -10.37
C ALA A 142 12.85 -28.79 -11.87
N ALA A 143 12.94 -27.64 -12.57
CA ALA A 143 12.74 -27.55 -14.02
C ALA A 143 13.77 -28.39 -14.80
N ARG A 144 15.06 -28.29 -14.44
CA ARG A 144 16.13 -29.09 -15.07
C ARG A 144 15.96 -30.60 -14.85
N ARG A 145 15.36 -31.02 -13.75
CA ARG A 145 15.07 -32.44 -13.46
C ARG A 145 13.87 -32.94 -14.28
N GLY A 146 12.80 -32.15 -14.39
CA GLY A 146 11.62 -32.50 -15.18
C GLY A 146 11.89 -32.66 -16.69
N ASP A 147 12.79 -31.85 -17.24
CA ASP A 147 13.15 -31.88 -18.67
C ASP A 147 13.91 -33.16 -19.07
N ARG A 148 14.52 -33.87 -18.10
CA ARG A 148 15.20 -35.15 -18.35
C ARG A 148 14.26 -36.36 -18.48
N GLN A 149 13.00 -36.24 -18.10
CA GLN A 149 12.13 -37.42 -17.88
C GLN A 149 10.82 -37.42 -18.69
N GLY A 150 10.52 -36.33 -19.42
CA GLY A 150 9.60 -36.32 -20.56
C GLY A 150 8.14 -36.69 -20.28
N ASN A 151 7.63 -36.54 -19.05
CA ASN A 151 6.26 -36.93 -18.71
C ASN A 151 5.55 -35.81 -17.91
N GLY A 152 4.47 -35.24 -18.44
CA GLY A 152 3.72 -34.10 -17.86
C GLY A 152 3.14 -34.29 -16.44
N LYS A 153 3.37 -35.45 -15.80
CA LYS A 153 3.09 -35.69 -14.37
C LYS A 153 4.04 -34.93 -13.44
N ASP A 154 5.19 -34.48 -13.94
CA ASP A 154 6.23 -33.81 -13.15
C ASP A 154 5.92 -32.34 -12.85
N ALA A 155 5.17 -31.64 -13.70
CA ALA A 155 4.83 -30.23 -13.47
C ALA A 155 4.02 -30.02 -12.17
N VAL A 156 3.14 -30.96 -11.83
CA VAL A 156 2.36 -30.95 -10.58
C VAL A 156 3.26 -31.20 -9.37
N ALA A 157 4.23 -32.10 -9.48
CA ALA A 157 5.20 -32.39 -8.41
C ALA A 157 6.16 -31.22 -8.17
N VAL A 158 6.66 -30.60 -9.25
CA VAL A 158 7.46 -29.36 -9.19
C VAL A 158 6.66 -28.24 -8.53
N LYS A 159 5.42 -28.00 -8.98
CA LYS A 159 4.54 -26.97 -8.39
C LYS A 159 4.30 -27.22 -6.90
N ARG A 160 4.05 -28.47 -6.48
CA ARG A 160 3.87 -28.82 -5.06
C ARG A 160 5.15 -28.62 -4.24
N SER A 161 6.31 -28.99 -4.79
CA SER A 161 7.59 -28.83 -4.10
C SER A 161 7.97 -27.36 -3.93
N VAL A 162 7.71 -26.53 -4.95
CA VAL A 162 7.85 -25.07 -4.88
C VAL A 162 6.92 -24.51 -3.82
N LEU A 163 5.65 -24.92 -3.80
CA LEU A 163 4.67 -24.47 -2.80
C LEU A 163 5.13 -24.75 -1.36
N HIS A 164 5.63 -25.96 -1.08
CA HIS A 164 6.17 -26.28 0.25
C HIS A 164 7.39 -25.43 0.65
N THR A 165 8.22 -25.05 -0.32
CA THR A 165 9.36 -24.15 -0.07
C THR A 165 8.86 -22.77 0.33
N ILE A 166 7.80 -22.30 -0.32
CA ILE A 166 7.16 -21.04 0.05
C ILE A 166 6.56 -21.14 1.45
N GLU A 167 5.74 -22.15 1.73
CA GLU A 167 5.13 -22.35 3.06
C GLU A 167 6.18 -22.46 4.19
N ALA A 168 7.38 -22.97 3.91
CA ALA A 168 8.48 -22.99 4.86
C ALA A 168 9.05 -21.58 5.10
N ALA A 169 9.31 -20.84 4.02
CA ALA A 169 9.78 -19.45 4.07
C ALA A 169 8.80 -18.52 4.81
N GLU A 170 7.50 -18.65 4.57
CA GLU A 170 6.46 -17.87 5.27
C GLU A 170 6.46 -18.14 6.78
N ARG A 171 6.55 -19.40 7.18
CA ARG A 171 6.61 -19.79 8.60
C ARG A 171 7.89 -19.30 9.28
N GLU A 172 9.00 -19.32 8.57
CA GLU A 172 10.28 -18.77 9.04
C GLU A 172 10.17 -17.24 9.19
N ALA A 173 9.62 -16.54 8.20
CA ALA A 173 9.39 -15.10 8.23
C ALA A 173 8.45 -14.66 9.36
N ASP A 174 7.36 -15.39 9.60
CA ASP A 174 6.45 -15.12 10.72
C ASP A 174 7.10 -15.37 12.08
N SER A 175 7.86 -16.47 12.21
CA SER A 175 8.54 -16.83 13.45
C SER A 175 9.64 -15.85 13.83
N GLU A 176 10.55 -15.57 12.89
CA GLU A 176 11.68 -14.67 13.14
C GLU A 176 11.22 -13.21 13.17
N GLY A 177 10.28 -12.82 12.31
CA GLY A 177 9.70 -11.47 12.31
C GLY A 177 9.09 -11.12 13.65
N LEU A 178 8.31 -12.03 14.26
CA LEU A 178 7.79 -11.84 15.62
C LEU A 178 8.91 -11.69 16.67
N SER A 179 9.97 -12.50 16.57
CA SER A 179 11.11 -12.39 17.48
C SER A 179 11.86 -11.06 17.34
N ILE A 180 12.03 -10.58 16.11
CA ILE A 180 12.65 -9.29 15.80
C ILE A 180 11.78 -8.15 16.34
N LEU A 181 10.46 -8.24 16.15
CA LEU A 181 9.47 -7.28 16.67
C LEU A 181 9.61 -7.12 18.19
N GLY A 182 9.56 -8.23 18.93
CA GLY A 182 9.69 -8.24 20.39
C GLY A 182 11.06 -7.74 20.87
N ALA A 183 12.15 -8.17 20.21
CA ALA A 183 13.51 -7.73 20.55
C ALA A 183 13.74 -6.23 20.30
N ALA A 184 13.10 -5.67 19.26
CA ALA A 184 13.10 -4.24 18.96
C ALA A 184 12.20 -3.43 19.92
N GLY A 185 11.47 -4.10 20.81
CA GLY A 185 10.62 -3.48 21.84
C GLY A 185 9.24 -3.03 21.36
N TYR A 186 8.80 -3.51 20.19
CA TYR A 186 7.45 -3.28 19.66
C TYR A 186 6.40 -4.16 20.34
N CYS A 187 5.14 -3.72 20.33
CA CYS A 187 4.05 -4.45 20.96
C CYS A 187 3.60 -5.68 20.14
N GLU A 188 4.02 -6.88 20.55
CA GLU A 188 3.54 -8.15 19.97
C GLU A 188 2.01 -8.32 20.06
N GLY A 189 1.37 -7.65 21.02
CA GLY A 189 -0.09 -7.66 21.19
C GLY A 189 -0.86 -7.11 19.98
N GLU A 190 -0.22 -6.29 19.14
CA GLU A 190 -0.81 -5.69 17.94
C GLU A 190 -0.83 -6.62 16.72
N VAL A 191 -0.15 -7.77 16.78
CA VAL A 191 -0.10 -8.72 15.65
C VAL A 191 -1.47 -9.37 15.39
N LEU A 192 -2.24 -9.70 16.44
CA LEU A 192 -3.59 -10.27 16.26
C LEU A 192 -4.61 -9.24 15.72
N PRO A 193 -4.66 -8.00 16.22
CA PRO A 193 -5.40 -6.90 15.58
C PRO A 193 -5.00 -6.68 14.12
N LEU A 194 -3.70 -6.68 13.82
CA LEU A 194 -3.20 -6.59 12.44
C LEU A 194 -3.78 -7.70 11.56
N MET A 195 -3.68 -8.97 11.97
CA MET A 195 -4.23 -10.09 11.21
C MET A 195 -5.75 -9.92 10.99
N SER A 196 -6.50 -9.51 12.02
CA SER A 196 -7.93 -9.24 11.89
C SER A 196 -8.24 -8.12 10.90
N ASN A 197 -7.43 -7.06 10.88
CA ASN A 197 -7.59 -5.93 9.95
C ASN A 197 -7.32 -6.37 8.51
N LEU A 198 -6.27 -7.17 8.29
CA LEU A 198 -5.94 -7.74 6.99
C LEU A 198 -7.06 -8.67 6.50
N ILE A 199 -7.48 -9.66 7.31
CA ILE A 199 -8.57 -10.59 6.97
C ILE A 199 -9.84 -9.85 6.56
N LYS A 200 -10.20 -8.79 7.30
CA LYS A 200 -11.40 -8.00 7.02
C LYS A 200 -11.34 -7.25 5.69
N ARG A 201 -10.16 -6.77 5.27
CA ARG A 201 -10.00 -5.82 4.15
C ARG A 201 -9.39 -6.44 2.90
N MET A 202 -8.74 -7.59 3.01
CA MET A 202 -8.14 -8.33 1.90
C MET A 202 -9.15 -8.66 0.78
N PRO A 203 -10.43 -9.02 1.04
CA PRO A 203 -11.38 -9.32 -0.02
C PRO A 203 -11.69 -8.15 -0.96
N GLU A 204 -11.65 -6.92 -0.46
CA GLU A 204 -12.02 -5.73 -1.24
C GLU A 204 -10.81 -5.02 -1.82
N HIS A 205 -9.69 -5.04 -1.08
CA HIS A 205 -8.52 -4.21 -1.37
C HIS A 205 -7.25 -5.00 -1.56
N GLY A 206 -7.28 -6.34 -1.64
CA GLY A 206 -6.09 -7.15 -1.80
C GLY A 206 -6.36 -8.41 -2.62
N HIS A 207 -5.96 -9.55 -2.08
CA HIS A 207 -6.08 -10.87 -2.69
C HIS A 207 -7.12 -11.72 -1.94
N PRO A 208 -8.39 -11.77 -2.40
CA PRO A 208 -9.45 -12.48 -1.69
C PRO A 208 -9.15 -13.96 -1.43
N GLU A 209 -8.38 -14.59 -2.32
CA GLU A 209 -7.92 -15.96 -2.19
C GLU A 209 -7.01 -16.20 -0.97
N SER A 210 -6.35 -15.16 -0.46
CA SER A 210 -5.38 -15.26 0.62
C SER A 210 -5.96 -15.13 2.03
N VAL A 211 -7.27 -14.93 2.14
CA VAL A 211 -7.94 -14.83 3.45
C VAL A 211 -7.72 -16.07 4.31
N GLY A 212 -7.81 -17.27 3.72
CA GLY A 212 -7.59 -18.51 4.47
C GLY A 212 -6.17 -18.65 5.00
N GLU A 213 -5.15 -18.20 4.24
CA GLU A 213 -3.77 -18.21 4.71
C GLU A 213 -3.55 -17.21 5.86
N LEU A 214 -4.20 -16.04 5.81
CA LEU A 214 -4.16 -15.07 6.90
C LEU A 214 -4.83 -15.61 8.18
N GLU A 215 -5.92 -16.37 8.05
CA GLU A 215 -6.58 -17.05 9.18
C GLU A 215 -5.64 -18.08 9.84
N ASP A 216 -4.94 -18.88 9.02
CA ASP A 216 -3.95 -19.86 9.50
C ASP A 216 -2.78 -19.15 10.21
N ARG A 217 -2.26 -18.05 9.65
CA ARG A 217 -1.22 -17.21 10.28
C ARG A 217 -1.71 -16.60 11.60
N ALA A 218 -2.94 -16.11 11.65
CA ALA A 218 -3.53 -15.60 12.89
C ALA A 218 -3.61 -16.67 13.98
N ALA A 219 -3.91 -17.93 13.62
CA ALA A 219 -3.89 -19.05 14.55
C ALA A 219 -2.47 -19.34 15.08
N PHE A 220 -1.46 -19.32 14.19
CA PHE A 220 -0.05 -19.45 14.58
C PHE A 220 0.37 -18.38 15.58
N PHE A 221 0.11 -17.10 15.27
CA PHE A 221 0.46 -15.99 16.16
C PHE A 221 -0.26 -16.09 17.50
N ARG A 222 -1.54 -16.50 17.51
CA ARG A 222 -2.31 -16.69 18.75
C ARG A 222 -1.66 -17.72 19.66
N GLN A 223 -1.14 -18.81 19.11
CA GLN A 223 -0.46 -19.85 19.89
C GLN A 223 0.85 -19.34 20.51
N ARG A 224 1.64 -18.54 19.78
CA ARG A 224 2.94 -18.05 20.27
C ARG A 224 2.81 -16.89 21.25
N ILE A 225 2.01 -15.88 20.91
CA ILE A 225 1.79 -14.70 21.76
C ILE A 225 1.07 -15.11 23.06
N GLY A 226 0.17 -16.11 22.99
CA GLY A 226 -0.58 -16.60 24.15
C GLY A 226 0.25 -17.36 25.20
N GLN A 227 1.52 -17.67 24.95
CA GLN A 227 2.36 -18.51 25.84
C GLN A 227 3.61 -17.80 26.41
N GLY A 228 3.83 -16.52 26.10
CA GLY A 228 5.07 -15.79 26.47
C GLY A 228 5.06 -15.15 27.87
N PRO A 229 6.07 -15.39 28.73
CA PRO A 229 6.24 -14.68 30.00
C PRO A 229 6.95 -13.34 29.75
N GLY A 230 6.22 -12.31 29.32
CA GLY A 230 6.82 -11.02 29.00
C GLY A 230 5.91 -10.01 28.31
N ARG A 231 4.59 -10.20 28.40
CA ARG A 231 3.60 -9.36 27.73
C ARG A 231 3.80 -7.90 28.10
N ARG A 232 4.31 -7.09 27.18
CA ARG A 232 4.14 -5.64 27.26
C ARG A 232 2.67 -5.35 27.01
N PRO A 233 1.92 -4.76 27.96
CA PRO A 233 0.56 -4.34 27.69
C PRO A 233 0.59 -3.25 26.61
N ALA A 234 -0.31 -3.34 25.62
CA ALA A 234 -0.45 -2.33 24.56
C ALA A 234 -0.75 -0.91 25.10
N ALA A 235 -1.20 -0.78 26.35
CA ALA A 235 -1.76 0.46 26.87
C ALA A 235 -0.76 1.58 27.21
N ALA A 236 0.54 1.46 26.90
CA ALA A 236 1.53 2.44 27.36
C ALA A 236 2.79 2.60 26.47
N SER A 237 2.76 2.20 25.20
CA SER A 237 3.94 2.31 24.32
C SER A 237 3.66 3.21 23.13
N SER A 238 4.58 4.14 22.83
CA SER A 238 4.46 5.10 21.72
C SER A 238 4.27 4.39 20.37
N ASP A 239 4.76 3.16 20.24
CA ASP A 239 4.58 2.29 19.07
C ASP A 239 3.17 1.72 18.89
N THR A 240 2.26 1.96 19.83
CA THR A 240 0.83 1.66 19.70
C THR A 240 -0.03 2.91 19.54
N ASP A 241 0.59 4.11 19.58
CA ASP A 241 -0.10 5.38 19.37
C ASP A 241 -0.58 5.49 17.91
N PRO A 242 -1.90 5.56 17.66
CA PRO A 242 -2.42 5.74 16.33
C PRO A 242 -2.00 7.10 15.73
N ASP A 243 -1.90 8.15 16.55
CA ASP A 243 -1.66 9.50 16.05
C ASP A 243 -0.21 9.66 15.57
N GLY A 244 0.77 9.18 16.34
CA GLY A 244 2.17 9.12 15.91
C GLY A 244 2.35 8.35 14.60
N TYR A 245 1.70 7.19 14.46
CA TYR A 245 1.72 6.41 13.21
C TYR A 245 1.12 7.17 12.04
N LEU A 246 -0.09 7.72 12.22
CA LEU A 246 -0.81 8.47 11.19
C LEU A 246 -0.03 9.73 10.75
N ALA A 247 0.68 10.38 11.67
CA ALA A 247 1.55 11.51 11.35
C ALA A 247 2.70 11.07 10.45
N GLY A 248 3.37 9.95 10.78
CA GLY A 248 4.45 9.38 9.98
C GLY A 248 4.01 8.95 8.56
N ILE A 249 2.77 8.49 8.40
CA ILE A 249 2.24 8.04 7.10
C ILE A 249 1.35 9.06 6.37
N ALA A 250 1.26 10.29 6.85
CA ALA A 250 0.35 11.30 6.30
C ALA A 250 0.49 11.52 4.78
N PRO A 251 1.71 11.57 4.19
CA PRO A 251 1.88 11.66 2.74
C PRO A 251 1.28 10.47 1.98
N ALA A 252 1.38 9.26 2.55
CA ALA A 252 0.82 8.05 1.96
C ALA A 252 -0.71 8.07 1.97
N LEU A 253 -1.34 8.59 3.03
CA LEU A 253 -2.81 8.70 3.12
C LEU A 253 -3.38 9.63 2.04
N LEU A 254 -2.77 10.80 1.82
CA LEU A 254 -3.17 11.70 0.73
C LEU A 254 -3.02 11.05 -0.64
N ALA A 255 -1.85 10.46 -0.89
CA ALA A 255 -1.59 9.77 -2.15
C ALA A 255 -2.57 8.61 -2.39
N ASN A 256 -2.91 7.86 -1.33
CA ASN A 256 -3.90 6.78 -1.40
C ASN A 256 -5.28 7.33 -1.77
N THR A 257 -5.73 8.42 -1.14
CA THR A 257 -7.01 9.07 -1.46
C THR A 257 -7.08 9.48 -2.93
N GLU A 258 -6.03 10.13 -3.46
CA GLU A 258 -6.01 10.55 -4.86
C GLU A 258 -6.06 9.38 -5.84
N VAL A 259 -5.32 8.30 -5.56
CA VAL A 259 -5.34 7.09 -6.40
C VAL A 259 -6.73 6.44 -6.33
N ALA A 260 -7.30 6.29 -5.14
CA ALA A 260 -8.62 5.71 -4.94
C ALA A 260 -9.72 6.52 -5.67
N LEU A 261 -9.66 7.85 -5.62
CA LEU A 261 -10.55 8.73 -6.37
C LEU A 261 -10.45 8.55 -7.90
N ARG A 262 -9.24 8.32 -8.41
CA ARG A 262 -9.02 8.04 -9.84
C ARG A 262 -9.55 6.67 -10.25
N ARG A 263 -9.48 5.68 -9.34
CA ARG A 263 -9.92 4.29 -9.57
C ARG A 263 -11.40 4.03 -9.33
N GLY A 264 -12.09 4.95 -8.66
CA GLY A 264 -13.50 4.78 -8.31
C GLY A 264 -13.73 4.10 -6.95
N GLU A 265 -12.70 4.01 -6.12
CA GLU A 265 -12.71 3.30 -4.85
C GLU A 265 -13.14 4.23 -3.71
N TRP A 266 -14.41 4.65 -3.73
CA TRP A 266 -14.91 5.74 -2.88
C TRP A 266 -14.77 5.49 -1.38
N HIS A 267 -15.07 4.25 -0.94
CA HIS A 267 -14.98 3.88 0.47
C HIS A 267 -13.54 3.97 1.01
N GLN A 268 -12.57 3.59 0.18
CA GLN A 268 -11.16 3.67 0.55
C GLN A 268 -10.67 5.13 0.55
N ALA A 269 -11.08 5.92 -0.45
CA ALA A 269 -10.80 7.35 -0.49
C ALA A 269 -11.33 8.06 0.76
N GLU A 270 -12.57 7.76 1.19
CA GLU A 270 -13.19 8.36 2.39
C GLU A 270 -12.45 7.96 3.67
N ARG A 271 -12.03 6.69 3.78
CA ARG A 271 -11.21 6.25 4.91
C ARG A 271 -9.89 7.00 4.97
N SER A 272 -9.09 6.96 3.90
CA SER A 272 -7.76 7.56 3.91
C SER A 272 -7.82 9.06 4.14
N ILE A 273 -8.78 9.78 3.55
CA ILE A 273 -8.90 11.23 3.73
C ILE A 273 -9.38 11.60 5.13
N SER A 274 -10.26 10.79 5.72
CA SER A 274 -10.72 10.99 7.09
C SER A 274 -9.60 10.77 8.11
N ARG A 275 -8.77 9.73 7.91
CA ARG A 275 -7.56 9.49 8.72
C ARG A 275 -6.57 10.65 8.60
N PHE A 276 -6.32 11.13 7.38
CA PHE A 276 -5.42 12.27 7.16
C PHE A 276 -5.92 13.54 7.85
N LEU A 277 -7.21 13.87 7.69
CA LEU A 277 -7.83 15.07 8.26
C LEU A 277 -7.94 15.04 9.79
N ALA A 278 -7.92 13.85 10.42
CA ALA A 278 -7.90 13.73 11.87
C ALA A 278 -6.67 14.42 12.49
N LEU A 279 -5.52 14.35 11.81
CA LEU A 279 -4.28 15.01 12.23
C LEU A 279 -4.00 16.32 11.52
N ASN A 280 -4.57 16.52 10.33
CA ASN A 280 -4.32 17.68 9.49
C ASN A 280 -5.60 18.49 9.23
N PRO A 281 -6.28 19.03 10.27
CA PRO A 281 -7.56 19.73 10.12
C PRO A 281 -7.45 21.10 9.46
N ALA A 282 -6.25 21.58 9.16
CA ALA A 282 -5.97 22.86 8.52
C ALA A 282 -5.41 22.68 7.09
N ASN A 283 -5.87 21.66 6.36
CA ASN A 283 -5.41 21.38 5.00
C ASN A 283 -6.54 21.58 3.96
N ALA A 284 -6.46 22.65 3.18
CA ALA A 284 -7.46 22.98 2.17
C ALA A 284 -7.59 21.92 1.07
N HIS A 285 -6.45 21.41 0.58
CA HIS A 285 -6.43 20.36 -0.43
C HIS A 285 -7.12 19.07 0.05
N ALA A 286 -6.90 18.67 1.30
CA ALA A 286 -7.53 17.48 1.88
C ALA A 286 -9.06 17.62 2.00
N TYR A 287 -9.56 18.80 2.40
CA TYR A 287 -11.00 19.06 2.39
C TYR A 287 -11.58 19.09 0.98
N TYR A 288 -10.84 19.58 -0.01
CA TYR A 288 -11.24 19.45 -1.41
C TYR A 288 -11.32 17.97 -1.85
N LEU A 289 -10.32 17.15 -1.53
CA LEU A 289 -10.36 15.71 -1.83
C LEU A 289 -11.53 15.02 -1.13
N LYS A 290 -11.84 15.37 0.13
CA LYS A 290 -13.03 14.86 0.84
C LYS A 290 -14.32 15.25 0.12
N GLY A 291 -14.42 16.50 -0.35
CA GLY A 291 -15.54 16.95 -1.17
C GLY A 291 -15.67 16.13 -2.46
N GLU A 292 -14.55 15.86 -3.14
CA GLU A 292 -14.53 15.04 -4.36
C GLU A 292 -14.93 13.59 -4.09
N THR A 293 -14.50 13.01 -2.98
CA THR A 293 -14.93 11.67 -2.52
C THR A 293 -16.44 11.62 -2.37
N MET A 294 -17.02 12.55 -1.60
CA MET A 294 -18.47 12.61 -1.37
C MET A 294 -19.25 12.84 -2.66
N ARG A 295 -18.75 13.72 -3.54
CA ARG A 295 -19.40 14.06 -4.81
C ARG A 295 -19.43 12.86 -5.77
N ARG A 296 -18.35 12.08 -5.83
CA ARG A 296 -18.27 10.90 -6.72
C ARG A 296 -19.00 9.69 -6.15
N GLN A 297 -18.94 9.49 -4.83
CA GLN A 297 -19.67 8.42 -4.16
C GLN A 297 -21.19 8.54 -4.33
N ASN A 298 -21.70 9.77 -4.34
CA ASN A 298 -23.13 10.07 -4.48
C ASN A 298 -23.47 10.59 -5.89
N ALA A 299 -22.72 10.18 -6.92
CA ALA A 299 -22.98 10.60 -8.30
C ALA A 299 -24.38 10.12 -8.75
N GLY A 300 -25.35 11.03 -8.73
CA GLY A 300 -26.76 10.74 -9.04
C GLY A 300 -27.73 11.22 -7.96
N ASP A 301 -27.22 11.53 -6.77
CA ASP A 301 -27.99 12.24 -5.75
C ASP A 301 -27.97 13.76 -6.03
N SER A 302 -29.12 14.41 -5.84
CA SER A 302 -29.23 15.88 -5.86
C SER A 302 -28.69 16.51 -4.57
N GLY A 303 -28.30 15.68 -3.60
CA GLY A 303 -27.75 16.07 -2.31
C GLY A 303 -26.41 16.79 -2.40
N ASN A 304 -26.36 18.00 -1.83
CA ASN A 304 -25.18 18.86 -1.73
C ASN A 304 -24.19 18.43 -0.61
N HIS A 305 -24.00 17.13 -0.40
CA HIS A 305 -23.19 16.57 0.69
C HIS A 305 -21.72 17.03 0.67
N CYS A 306 -21.19 17.39 -0.50
CA CYS A 306 -19.81 17.84 -0.69
C CYS A 306 -19.59 19.35 -0.48
N ILE A 307 -20.66 20.17 -0.45
CA ILE A 307 -20.54 21.64 -0.36
C ILE A 307 -19.79 22.06 0.90
N GLY A 308 -20.12 21.46 2.06
CA GLY A 308 -19.48 21.79 3.33
C GLY A 308 -17.97 21.55 3.30
N SER A 309 -17.52 20.48 2.64
CA SER A 309 -16.08 20.17 2.49
C SER A 309 -15.37 21.21 1.62
N TYR A 310 -15.96 21.62 0.49
CA TYR A 310 -15.36 22.67 -0.35
C TYR A 310 -15.36 24.05 0.33
N GLN A 311 -16.42 24.39 1.06
CA GLN A 311 -16.47 25.63 1.85
C GLN A 311 -15.42 25.63 2.95
N LYS A 312 -15.18 24.48 3.60
CA LYS A 312 -14.11 24.34 4.59
C LYS A 312 -12.73 24.52 3.95
N ALA A 313 -12.51 23.99 2.75
CA ALA A 313 -11.29 24.25 1.99
C ALA A 313 -11.08 25.76 1.76
N LEU A 314 -12.11 26.49 1.31
CA LEU A 314 -12.05 27.95 1.10
C LEU A 314 -11.97 28.77 2.41
N THR A 315 -12.39 28.21 3.54
CA THR A 315 -12.19 28.83 4.86
C THR A 315 -10.72 28.77 5.27
N ILE A 316 -10.02 27.70 4.90
CA ILE A 316 -8.60 27.49 5.21
C ILE A 316 -7.72 28.26 4.22
N ASP A 317 -8.05 28.17 2.93
CA ASP A 317 -7.36 28.85 1.84
C ASP A 317 -8.41 29.48 0.89
N PRO A 318 -8.71 30.78 1.04
CA PRO A 318 -9.65 31.48 0.18
C PRO A 318 -9.27 31.51 -1.29
N ASP A 319 -7.99 31.32 -1.62
CA ASP A 319 -7.47 31.35 -2.99
C ASP A 319 -7.39 29.94 -3.61
N PHE A 320 -7.93 28.92 -2.93
CA PHE A 320 -7.92 27.54 -3.39
C PHE A 320 -8.86 27.34 -4.59
N SER A 321 -8.35 27.66 -5.78
CA SER A 321 -9.10 27.68 -7.04
C SER A 321 -9.87 26.39 -7.37
N PRO A 322 -9.38 25.16 -7.05
CA PRO A 322 -10.15 23.94 -7.34
C PRO A 322 -11.49 23.89 -6.58
N ALA A 323 -11.55 24.43 -5.35
CA ALA A 323 -12.79 24.47 -4.58
C ALA A 323 -13.78 25.51 -5.12
N HIS A 324 -13.30 26.67 -5.59
CA HIS A 324 -14.13 27.63 -6.32
C HIS A 324 -14.77 26.99 -7.55
N ARG A 325 -13.98 26.29 -8.37
CA ARG A 325 -14.50 25.57 -9.54
C ARG A 325 -15.59 24.57 -9.15
N ALA A 326 -15.31 23.73 -8.15
CA ALA A 326 -16.24 22.69 -7.71
C ALA A 326 -17.57 23.27 -7.19
N LEU A 327 -17.52 24.30 -6.35
CA LEU A 327 -18.73 24.97 -5.85
C LEU A 327 -19.52 25.66 -6.97
N GLY A 328 -18.83 26.35 -7.88
CA GLY A 328 -19.45 26.98 -9.05
C GLY A 328 -20.20 25.96 -9.91
N GLU A 329 -19.56 24.83 -10.25
CA GLU A 329 -20.16 23.75 -11.03
C GLU A 329 -21.37 23.12 -10.33
N LEU A 330 -21.31 22.93 -9.01
CA LEU A 330 -22.43 22.41 -8.22
C LEU A 330 -23.62 23.36 -8.19
N HIS A 331 -23.38 24.64 -7.92
CA HIS A 331 -24.44 25.65 -7.93
C HIS A 331 -25.06 25.82 -9.31
N TYR A 332 -24.22 25.79 -10.35
CA TYR A 332 -24.66 25.86 -11.74
C TYR A 332 -25.58 24.69 -12.11
N LYS A 333 -25.18 23.45 -11.79
CA LYS A 333 -26.01 22.25 -12.03
C LYS A 333 -27.32 22.28 -11.24
N ALA A 334 -27.34 22.92 -10.08
CA ALA A 334 -28.54 23.13 -9.28
C ALA A 334 -29.41 24.31 -9.75
N GLY A 335 -29.08 24.97 -10.87
CA GLY A 335 -29.80 26.14 -11.39
C GLY A 335 -29.61 27.43 -10.58
N ARG A 336 -28.69 27.44 -9.61
CA ARG A 336 -28.43 28.57 -8.69
C ARG A 336 -27.36 29.49 -9.26
N TYR A 337 -27.65 30.10 -10.40
CA TYR A 337 -26.68 30.90 -11.16
C TYR A 337 -26.09 32.08 -10.39
N GLN A 338 -26.89 32.73 -9.54
CA GLN A 338 -26.42 33.83 -8.68
C GLN A 338 -25.34 33.38 -7.68
N MET A 339 -25.41 32.12 -7.20
CA MET A 339 -24.40 31.55 -6.32
C MET A 339 -23.18 31.04 -7.11
N ALA A 340 -23.39 30.53 -8.33
CA ALA A 340 -22.32 29.98 -9.16
C ALA A 340 -21.36 31.06 -9.69
N LYS A 341 -21.91 32.20 -10.11
CA LYS A 341 -21.18 33.31 -10.73
C LYS A 341 -19.90 33.75 -9.97
N PRO A 342 -19.97 34.14 -8.68
CA PRO A 342 -18.79 34.63 -7.97
C PRO A 342 -17.69 33.57 -7.85
N HIS A 343 -18.06 32.29 -7.75
CA HIS A 343 -17.10 31.19 -7.71
C HIS A 343 -16.39 31.00 -9.06
N PHE A 344 -17.10 31.10 -10.19
CA PHE A 344 -16.48 31.02 -11.50
C PHE A 344 -15.57 32.23 -11.79
N GLU A 345 -15.97 33.43 -11.40
CA GLU A 345 -15.11 34.63 -11.51
C GLU A 345 -13.82 34.47 -10.71
N SER A 346 -13.93 34.01 -9.46
CA SER A 346 -12.77 33.73 -8.60
C SER A 346 -11.86 32.68 -9.23
N PHE A 347 -12.40 31.55 -9.71
CA PHE A 347 -11.62 30.51 -10.38
C PHE A 347 -10.85 31.04 -11.60
N LEU A 348 -11.50 31.82 -12.47
CA LEU A 348 -10.87 32.38 -13.66
C LEU A 348 -9.79 33.42 -13.33
N SER A 349 -9.95 34.14 -12.22
CA SER A 349 -8.93 35.08 -11.71
C SER A 349 -7.72 34.35 -11.12
N LEU A 350 -7.97 33.31 -10.31
CA LEU A 350 -6.93 32.56 -9.61
C LEU A 350 -6.17 31.60 -10.53
N ALA A 351 -6.83 31.05 -11.55
CA ALA A 351 -6.27 30.05 -12.46
C ALA A 351 -6.53 30.36 -13.94
N PRO A 352 -6.01 31.49 -14.47
CA PRO A 352 -6.38 31.99 -15.81
C PRO A 352 -5.91 31.10 -16.97
N ARG A 353 -4.92 30.22 -16.74
CA ARG A 353 -4.35 29.28 -17.72
C ARG A 353 -4.80 27.84 -17.50
N ASP A 354 -5.72 27.60 -16.57
CA ASP A 354 -6.25 26.26 -16.36
C ASP A 354 -7.07 25.82 -17.59
N HIS A 355 -6.88 24.58 -18.03
CA HIS A 355 -7.63 23.96 -19.12
C HIS A 355 -9.14 24.03 -18.96
N ALA A 356 -9.64 24.13 -17.72
CA ALA A 356 -11.05 24.30 -17.44
C ALA A 356 -11.59 25.69 -17.75
N GLY A 357 -10.73 26.69 -17.94
CA GLY A 357 -11.13 28.09 -18.09
C GLY A 357 -12.12 28.34 -19.23
N ASP A 358 -11.96 27.65 -20.36
CA ASP A 358 -12.81 27.86 -21.54
C ASP A 358 -14.26 27.45 -21.30
N TYR A 359 -14.48 26.29 -20.68
CA TYR A 359 -15.84 25.84 -20.38
C TYR A 359 -16.45 26.62 -19.21
N ILE A 360 -15.64 27.00 -18.20
CA ILE A 360 -16.11 27.84 -17.08
C ILE A 360 -16.56 29.22 -17.56
N ARG A 361 -15.85 29.83 -18.53
CA ARG A 361 -16.32 31.05 -19.22
C ARG A 361 -17.68 30.85 -19.89
N GLY A 362 -17.93 29.66 -20.44
CA GLY A 362 -19.23 29.27 -20.98
C GLY A 362 -20.35 29.28 -19.94
N TYR A 363 -20.12 28.66 -18.78
CA TYR A 363 -21.07 28.65 -17.67
C TYR A 363 -21.31 30.05 -17.09
N LEU A 364 -20.27 30.87 -16.97
CA LEU A 364 -20.36 32.23 -16.47
C LEU A 364 -21.26 33.13 -17.33
N ARG A 365 -21.20 32.98 -18.67
CA ARG A 365 -22.12 33.69 -19.59
C ARG A 365 -23.57 33.34 -19.33
N GLN A 366 -23.87 32.06 -19.13
CA GLN A 366 -25.24 31.61 -18.84
C GLN A 366 -25.72 32.07 -17.46
N CYS A 367 -24.82 32.22 -16.49
CA CYS A 367 -25.18 32.77 -15.18
C CYS A 367 -25.45 34.27 -15.20
N SER A 368 -25.05 34.97 -16.27
CA SER A 368 -25.17 36.43 -16.40
C SER A 368 -26.33 36.85 -17.31
N ASN A 369 -26.95 35.90 -17.99
CA ASN A 369 -28.22 36.05 -18.73
C ASN A 369 -29.38 35.70 -17.81
#